data_AF-A0AA43EKT0-F1
#
_entry.id   AF-A0AA43EKT0-F1
#
_cell.length_a   1.000
_cell.length_b   1.000
_cell.length_c   1.000
_cell.angle_alpha   90.00
_cell.angle_beta   90.00
_cell.angle_gamma   90.00
#
_symmetry.space_group_name_H-M   'P 1'
#
loop_
_entity.id
_entity.type
_entity.pdbx_description
1 polymer ?
#
loop_
_entity_poly.entity_id
_entity_poly.type
_entity_poly.pdbx_seq_one_letter_code
_entity_poly.pdbx_strand_id
1 'polypeptide(L)'
;MAKMAIQPTDDSAGNYQGQRSMKPFSFDLTGGFVYFADAAAVEDDVKRRRYFNTACIVFAAGAIESVINERISLEAVLLNSGASRSFYEALAEAQRSISLKDKWNLFVSVQGGHHWDSSQEPYQSYDMIITIRNELLHYKADFLGHLEPPVNRIRPLLRRLGVPSE
;
A
#
# COMPACT_ATOMS: atom_id res chain seq x y z
N MET A 1 -48.95 6.38 -25.64
CA MET A 1 -49.25 5.75 -24.34
C MET A 1 -47.94 5.59 -23.57
N ALA A 2 -47.98 5.94 -22.29
CA ALA A 2 -46.88 6.51 -21.53
C ALA A 2 -45.79 5.51 -21.10
N LYS A 3 -44.53 5.97 -21.14
CA LYS A 3 -43.39 5.38 -20.45
C LYS A 3 -43.56 5.63 -18.95
N MET A 4 -43.61 4.57 -18.15
CA MET A 4 -43.58 4.65 -16.69
C MET A 4 -42.19 5.12 -16.25
N ALA A 5 -42.09 6.39 -15.86
CA ALA A 5 -40.94 6.92 -15.16
C ALA A 5 -41.02 6.47 -13.71
N ILE A 6 -40.03 5.69 -13.26
CA ILE A 6 -39.83 5.41 -11.84
C ILE A 6 -39.26 6.70 -11.24
N GLN A 7 -40.08 7.42 -10.47
CA GLN A 7 -39.63 8.55 -9.68
C GLN A 7 -38.77 8.04 -8.51
N PRO A 8 -37.65 8.70 -8.19
CA PRO A 8 -36.90 8.41 -6.97
C PRO A 8 -37.72 8.90 -5.78
N THR A 9 -37.97 8.00 -4.83
CA THR A 9 -38.63 8.29 -3.56
C THR A 9 -37.76 9.20 -2.72
N ASP A 10 -38.36 10.29 -2.25
CA ASP A 10 -37.84 11.23 -1.26
C ASP A 10 -37.65 10.50 0.08
N ASP A 11 -36.40 10.15 0.41
CA ASP A 11 -36.01 9.77 1.77
C ASP A 11 -35.55 11.03 2.50
N SER A 12 -36.51 11.68 3.15
CA SER A 12 -36.24 12.77 4.07
C SER A 12 -35.82 12.23 5.45
N ALA A 13 -34.71 12.80 5.93
CA ALA A 13 -34.31 12.96 7.33
C ALA A 13 -33.72 11.76 8.09
N GLY A 14 -32.41 11.57 7.88
CA GLY A 14 -31.47 11.13 8.92
C GLY A 14 -30.18 11.95 8.80
N ASN A 15 -29.86 12.73 9.83
CA ASN A 15 -28.80 13.74 9.92
C ASN A 15 -27.36 13.21 9.68
N TYR A 16 -27.01 12.83 8.45
CA TYR A 16 -25.61 12.66 8.03
C TYR A 16 -25.17 13.91 7.28
N GLN A 17 -24.71 14.92 8.03
CA GLN A 17 -23.87 15.98 7.46
C GLN A 17 -22.74 15.32 6.69
N GLY A 18 -22.72 15.60 5.37
CA GLY A 18 -22.01 14.82 4.37
C GLY A 18 -20.58 14.45 4.76
N GLN A 19 -20.40 13.19 5.14
CA GLN A 19 -19.13 12.50 5.02
C GLN A 19 -18.83 12.45 3.52
N ARG A 20 -18.12 13.45 3.01
CA ARG A 20 -17.65 13.46 1.62
C ARG A 20 -16.87 12.18 1.42
N SER A 21 -17.43 11.26 0.65
CA SER A 21 -16.81 9.98 0.33
C SER A 21 -15.44 10.25 -0.30
N MET A 22 -14.37 9.80 0.34
CA MET A 22 -13.00 9.91 -0.18
C MET A 22 -12.73 8.91 -1.33
N LYS A 23 -13.76 8.14 -1.73
CA LYS A 23 -13.70 7.13 -2.79
C LYS A 23 -13.06 7.62 -4.11
N PRO A 24 -13.33 8.85 -4.60
CA PRO A 24 -12.64 9.36 -5.79
C PRO A 24 -11.12 9.42 -5.59
N PHE A 25 -10.64 9.90 -4.44
CA PHE A 25 -9.21 9.99 -4.15
C PHE A 25 -8.53 8.63 -4.02
N SER A 26 -9.20 7.62 -3.45
CA SER A 26 -8.67 6.24 -3.41
C SER A 26 -8.59 5.61 -4.80
N PHE A 27 -9.57 5.90 -5.67
CA PHE A 27 -9.56 5.48 -7.06
C PHE A 27 -8.43 6.17 -7.83
N ASP A 28 -8.28 7.49 -7.68
CA ASP A 28 -7.22 8.28 -8.31
C ASP A 28 -5.83 7.83 -7.85
N LEU A 29 -5.68 7.46 -6.57
CA LEU A 29 -4.41 6.93 -6.05
C LEU A 29 -3.99 5.64 -6.78
N THR A 30 -4.93 4.70 -6.91
CA THR A 30 -4.67 3.42 -7.59
C THR A 30 -4.46 3.64 -9.10
N GLY A 31 -5.28 4.50 -9.71
CA GLY A 31 -5.12 4.91 -11.11
C GLY A 31 -3.79 5.61 -11.38
N GLY A 32 -3.29 6.40 -10.43
CA GLY A 32 -1.98 7.04 -10.48
C GLY A 32 -0.82 6.05 -10.53
N PHE A 33 -0.91 4.91 -9.84
CA PHE A 33 0.13 3.87 -9.90
C PHE A 33 0.22 3.25 -11.28
N VAL A 34 -0.93 2.94 -11.87
CA VAL A 34 -1.02 2.44 -13.24
C VAL A 34 -0.48 3.49 -14.21
N TYR A 35 -0.90 4.74 -14.07
CA TYR A 35 -0.43 5.84 -14.91
C TYR A 35 1.10 5.99 -14.87
N PHE A 36 1.73 5.98 -13.68
CA PHE A 36 3.18 6.09 -13.59
C PHE A 36 3.90 4.85 -14.15
N ALA A 37 3.35 3.65 -13.96
CA ALA A 37 3.92 2.44 -14.54
C ALA A 37 3.86 2.47 -16.08
N ASP A 38 2.72 2.85 -16.64
CA ASP A 38 2.51 2.99 -18.08
C ASP A 38 3.40 4.09 -18.67
N ALA A 39 3.48 5.25 -17.99
CA ALA A 39 4.37 6.34 -18.38
C ALA A 39 5.84 5.90 -18.38
N ALA A 40 6.28 5.13 -17.38
CA ALA A 40 7.64 4.60 -17.34
C ALA A 40 7.93 3.60 -18.49
N ALA A 41 6.93 2.83 -18.92
CA ALA A 41 7.10 1.81 -19.94
C ALA A 41 7.34 2.40 -21.35
N VAL A 42 6.78 3.58 -21.64
CA VAL A 42 6.88 4.25 -22.94
C VAL A 42 7.83 5.44 -22.97
N GLU A 43 8.36 5.86 -21.82
CA GLU A 43 9.25 7.02 -21.72
C GLU A 43 10.65 6.69 -22.22
N ASP A 44 11.15 7.46 -23.20
CA ASP A 44 12.48 7.30 -23.79
C ASP A 44 13.57 7.97 -22.95
N ASP A 45 13.24 9.07 -22.25
CA ASP A 45 14.20 9.76 -21.39
C ASP A 45 14.47 8.94 -20.12
N VAL A 46 15.71 8.47 -19.99
CA VAL A 46 16.15 7.63 -18.87
C VAL A 46 15.92 8.31 -17.52
N LYS A 47 16.05 9.64 -17.43
CA LYS A 47 15.87 10.40 -16.19
C LYS A 47 14.41 10.44 -15.79
N ARG A 48 13.50 10.73 -16.73
CA ARG A 48 12.05 10.75 -16.51
C ARG A 48 11.50 9.37 -16.19
N ARG A 49 11.99 8.34 -16.89
CA ARG A 49 11.65 6.94 -16.58
C ARG A 49 11.99 6.59 -15.12
N ARG A 50 13.16 7.03 -14.64
CA ARG A 50 13.55 6.86 -13.23
C ARG A 50 12.61 7.59 -12.28
N TYR A 51 12.17 8.81 -12.62
CA TYR A 51 11.19 9.54 -11.78
C TYR A 51 9.87 8.79 -11.63
N PHE A 52 9.32 8.28 -12.73
CA PHE A 52 8.08 7.50 -12.69
C PHE A 52 8.24 6.21 -11.87
N ASN A 53 9.32 5.46 -12.09
CA ASN A 53 9.60 4.24 -11.32
C ASN A 53 9.78 4.51 -9.82
N THR A 54 10.51 5.57 -9.45
CA THR A 54 10.68 5.96 -8.05
C THR A 54 9.34 6.34 -7.42
N ALA A 55 8.50 7.10 -8.13
CA ALA A 55 7.16 7.44 -7.66
C ALA A 55 6.31 6.19 -7.42
N CYS A 56 6.28 5.24 -8.38
CA CYS A 56 5.58 3.96 -8.22
C CYS A 56 6.02 3.23 -6.95
N ILE A 57 7.33 3.08 -6.73
CA ILE A 57 7.87 2.35 -5.57
C ILE A 57 7.47 3.03 -4.25
N VAL A 58 7.66 4.35 -4.15
CA VAL A 58 7.36 5.10 -2.93
C VAL A 58 5.87 5.02 -2.59
N PHE A 59 5.01 5.25 -3.57
CA PHE A 59 3.58 5.27 -3.32
C PHE A 59 2.97 3.88 -3.11
N ALA A 60 3.37 2.86 -3.88
CA ALA A 60 2.86 1.50 -3.70
C ALA A 60 3.11 0.98 -2.29
N ALA A 61 4.32 1.24 -1.78
CA ALA A 61 4.74 0.79 -0.47
C ALA A 61 3.95 1.49 0.67
N GLY A 62 3.63 2.78 0.49
CA GLY A 62 2.76 3.53 1.40
C GLY A 62 1.29 3.08 1.32
N ALA A 63 0.77 2.88 0.11
CA ALA A 63 -0.63 2.51 -0.11
C ALA A 63 -0.99 1.15 0.52
N ILE A 64 -0.12 0.14 0.37
CA ILE A 64 -0.33 -1.18 0.97
C ILE A 64 -0.40 -1.07 2.51
N GLU A 65 0.50 -0.30 3.12
CA GLU A 65 0.47 -0.05 4.56
C GLU A 65 -0.80 0.69 4.99
N SER A 66 -1.19 1.72 4.24
CA SER A 66 -2.42 2.48 4.52
C SER A 66 -3.67 1.61 4.47
N VAL A 67 -3.78 0.70 3.50
CA VAL A 67 -4.93 -0.22 3.40
C VAL A 67 -5.04 -1.13 4.62
N ILE A 68 -3.93 -1.70 5.08
CA ILE A 68 -3.92 -2.56 6.28
C ILE A 68 -4.29 -1.76 7.53
N ASN A 69 -3.70 -0.57 7.71
CA ASN A 69 -4.03 0.33 8.82
C ASN A 69 -5.52 0.73 8.80
N GLU A 70 -6.08 1.01 7.62
CA GLU A 70 -7.49 1.34 7.46
C GLU A 70 -8.38 0.15 7.82
N ARG A 71 -8.04 -1.07 7.40
CA ARG A 71 -8.81 -2.26 7.78
C ARG A 71 -8.80 -2.52 9.29
N ILE A 72 -7.65 -2.42 9.94
CA ILE A 72 -7.56 -2.51 11.41
C ILE A 72 -8.48 -1.47 12.07
N SER A 73 -8.43 -0.23 11.58
CA SER A 73 -9.21 0.87 12.15
C SER A 73 -10.72 0.72 11.90
N LEU A 74 -11.11 0.17 10.76
CA LEU A 74 -12.51 -0.12 10.44
C LEU A 74 -13.07 -1.24 11.32
N GLU A 75 -12.33 -2.32 11.53
CA GLU A 75 -12.76 -3.41 12.42
C GLU A 75 -12.97 -2.91 13.86
N ALA A 76 -12.12 -1.99 14.34
CA ALA A 76 -12.29 -1.37 15.66
C ALA A 76 -13.60 -0.56 15.79
N VAL A 77 -14.10 0.00 14.68
CA VAL A 77 -15.31 0.83 14.65
C VAL A 77 -16.57 0.01 14.36
N LEU A 78 -16.49 -0.95 13.44
CA LEU A 78 -17.66 -1.69 12.91
C LEU A 78 -18.06 -2.87 13.78
N LEU A 79 -17.15 -3.45 14.55
CA LEU A 79 -17.48 -4.57 15.43
C LEU A 79 -18.34 -4.08 16.59
N ASN A 80 -19.54 -4.66 16.70
CA ASN A 80 -20.35 -4.52 17.89
C ASN A 80 -19.64 -5.22 19.06
N SER A 81 -19.69 -4.60 20.24
CA SER A 81 -18.98 -4.95 21.49
C SER A 81 -18.52 -6.41 21.64
N GLY A 82 -17.31 -6.62 22.15
CA GLY A 82 -16.81 -7.96 22.49
C GLY A 82 -15.29 -8.03 22.47
N ALA A 83 -14.74 -9.23 22.72
CA ALA A 83 -13.29 -9.47 22.77
C ALA A 83 -12.59 -9.08 21.45
N SER A 84 -13.22 -9.33 20.31
CA SER A 84 -12.69 -8.95 18.99
C SER A 84 -12.59 -7.43 18.85
N ARG A 85 -13.60 -6.67 19.30
CA ARG A 85 -13.56 -5.20 19.26
C ARG A 85 -12.41 -4.65 20.12
N SER A 86 -12.29 -5.10 21.37
CA SER A 86 -11.22 -4.65 22.26
C SER A 86 -9.83 -4.98 21.72
N PHE A 87 -9.70 -6.10 21.01
CA PHE A 87 -8.46 -6.45 20.32
C PHE A 87 -8.13 -5.46 19.20
N TYR A 88 -9.09 -5.13 18.33
CA TYR A 88 -8.86 -4.18 17.24
C TYR A 88 -8.65 -2.75 17.73
N GLU A 89 -9.30 -2.33 18.82
CA GLU A 89 -9.03 -1.04 19.46
C GLU A 89 -7.58 -0.96 19.95
N ALA A 90 -7.10 -2.00 20.66
CA ALA A 90 -5.72 -2.07 21.11
C ALA A 90 -4.72 -2.15 19.93
N LEU A 91 -5.06 -2.91 18.89
CA LEU A 91 -4.23 -3.02 17.69
C LEU A 91 -4.17 -1.69 16.92
N ALA A 92 -5.29 -0.95 16.84
CA ALA A 92 -5.35 0.36 16.20
C ALA A 92 -4.53 1.42 16.96
N GLU A 93 -4.39 1.30 18.28
CA GLU A 93 -3.50 2.14 19.09
C GLU A 93 -2.03 1.76 18.86
N ALA A 94 -1.73 0.45 18.83
CA ALA A 94 -0.38 -0.08 18.65
C ALA A 94 0.16 0.01 17.22
N GLN A 95 -0.69 0.18 16.20
CA GLN A 95 -0.26 0.11 14.79
C GLN A 95 0.82 1.14 14.39
N ARG A 96 1.04 2.20 15.18
CA ARG A 96 2.11 3.17 14.92
C ARG A 96 3.50 2.67 15.33
N SER A 97 3.58 1.70 16.24
CA SER A 97 4.84 1.22 16.82
C SER A 97 5.24 -0.18 16.37
N ILE A 98 4.36 -0.90 15.66
CA ILE A 98 4.62 -2.27 15.18
C ILE A 98 4.84 -2.31 13.67
N SER A 99 5.61 -3.30 13.22
CA SER A 99 5.90 -3.48 11.79
C SER A 99 4.65 -3.89 11.01
N LEU A 100 4.60 -3.62 9.70
CA LEU A 100 3.47 -4.05 8.88
C LEU A 100 3.27 -5.57 8.91
N LYS A 101 4.36 -6.34 8.97
CA LYS A 101 4.33 -7.80 9.13
C LYS A 101 3.58 -8.20 10.40
N ASP A 102 3.87 -7.54 11.52
CA ASP A 102 3.20 -7.82 12.79
C ASP A 102 1.74 -7.39 12.76
N LYS A 103 1.43 -6.23 12.16
CA LYS A 103 0.04 -5.78 11.92
C LYS A 103 -0.74 -6.84 11.15
N TRP A 104 -0.18 -7.35 10.06
CA TRP A 104 -0.82 -8.39 9.24
C TRP A 104 -1.02 -9.68 10.03
N ASN A 105 0.02 -10.15 10.73
CA ASN A 105 -0.04 -11.38 11.51
C ASN A 105 -1.08 -11.32 12.64
N LEU A 106 -1.19 -10.18 13.32
CA LEU A 106 -2.20 -9.92 14.34
C LEU A 106 -3.61 -9.79 13.73
N PHE A 107 -3.72 -9.21 12.55
CA PHE A 107 -5.00 -9.11 11.84
C PHE A 107 -5.53 -10.51 11.44
N VAL A 108 -4.70 -11.33 10.80
CA VAL A 108 -5.11 -12.68 10.33
C VAL A 108 -5.26 -13.69 11.46
N SER A 109 -4.66 -13.47 12.63
CA SER A 109 -4.86 -14.37 13.78
C SER A 109 -6.31 -14.34 14.31
N VAL A 110 -7.05 -13.26 14.01
CA VAL A 110 -8.45 -13.09 14.40
C VAL A 110 -9.41 -13.34 13.24
N GLN A 111 -9.11 -12.85 12.03
CA GLN A 111 -9.99 -13.05 10.85
C GLN A 111 -9.81 -14.43 10.19
N GLY A 112 -8.75 -15.16 10.54
CA GLY A 112 -8.28 -16.28 9.75
C GLY A 112 -7.51 -15.81 8.51
N GLY A 113 -6.64 -16.68 8.00
CA GLY A 113 -5.81 -16.40 6.83
C GLY A 113 -4.39 -16.93 6.98
N HIS A 114 -3.55 -16.60 6.01
CA HIS A 114 -2.14 -16.98 6.04
C HIS A 114 -1.30 -15.92 6.75
N HIS A 115 -0.47 -16.39 7.68
CA HIS A 115 0.58 -15.58 8.27
C HIS A 115 1.58 -15.13 7.21
N TRP A 116 2.23 -14.01 7.49
CA TRP A 116 3.25 -13.44 6.65
C TRP A 116 4.45 -14.38 6.50
N ASP A 117 4.68 -14.85 5.28
CA ASP A 117 5.85 -15.63 4.89
C ASP A 117 6.66 -14.88 3.82
N SER A 118 7.76 -14.25 4.24
CA SER A 118 8.68 -13.50 3.36
C SER A 118 9.33 -14.34 2.25
N SER A 119 9.19 -15.66 2.28
CA SER A 119 9.69 -16.55 1.22
C SER A 119 8.70 -16.78 0.08
N GLN A 120 7.44 -16.36 0.25
CA GLN A 120 6.36 -16.60 -0.69
C GLN A 120 5.70 -15.31 -1.16
N GLU A 121 5.10 -15.35 -2.35
CA GLU A 121 4.25 -14.25 -2.81
C GLU A 121 2.94 -14.18 -2.01
N PRO A 122 2.36 -12.97 -1.77
CA PRO A 122 2.83 -11.65 -2.24
C PRO A 122 3.86 -10.98 -1.31
N TYR A 123 4.19 -11.60 -0.18
CA TYR A 123 5.01 -11.01 0.89
C TYR A 123 6.46 -10.80 0.47
N GLN A 124 7.02 -11.72 -0.31
CA GLN A 124 8.36 -11.60 -0.88
C GLN A 124 8.49 -10.35 -1.75
N SER A 125 7.53 -10.11 -2.65
CA SER A 125 7.51 -8.91 -3.49
C SER A 125 7.37 -7.63 -2.66
N TYR A 126 6.53 -7.64 -1.63
CA TYR A 126 6.40 -6.50 -0.75
C TYR A 126 7.71 -6.17 -0.01
N ASP A 127 8.37 -7.17 0.58
CA ASP A 127 9.64 -6.98 1.28
C ASP A 127 10.72 -6.40 0.35
N MET A 128 10.70 -6.78 -0.93
CA MET A 128 11.56 -6.21 -1.95
C MET A 128 11.24 -4.73 -2.20
N ILE A 129 9.96 -4.39 -2.40
CA ILE A 129 9.51 -3.01 -2.60
C ILE A 129 9.91 -2.12 -1.42
N ILE A 130 9.72 -2.58 -0.19
CA ILE A 130 10.13 -1.85 1.02
C ILE A 130 11.62 -1.61 1.06
N THR A 131 12.39 -2.66 0.78
CA THR A 131 13.84 -2.57 0.80
C THR A 131 14.28 -1.50 -0.20
N ILE A 132 13.80 -1.55 -1.45
CA ILE A 132 14.15 -0.54 -2.47
C ILE A 132 13.70 0.86 -2.05
N ARG A 133 12.46 1.01 -1.57
CA ARG A 133 11.91 2.29 -1.10
C ARG A 133 12.80 2.92 -0.01
N ASN A 134 13.23 2.13 0.96
CA ASN A 134 14.10 2.61 2.03
C ASN A 134 15.45 3.07 1.47
N GLU A 135 16.06 2.29 0.58
CA GLU A 135 17.34 2.68 -0.02
C GLU A 135 17.23 3.96 -0.86
N LEU A 136 16.11 4.16 -1.58
CA LEU A 136 15.82 5.39 -2.33
C LEU A 136 15.63 6.61 -1.41
N LEU A 137 14.89 6.47 -0.31
CA LEU A 137 14.56 7.58 0.58
C LEU A 137 15.69 7.96 1.53
N HIS A 138 16.56 7.01 1.89
CA HIS A 138 17.66 7.25 2.82
C HIS A 138 18.92 7.81 2.13
N TYR A 139 18.86 8.17 0.85
CA TYR A 139 19.98 8.74 0.06
C TYR A 139 21.28 7.94 0.17
N LYS A 140 21.22 6.65 0.52
CA LYS A 140 22.42 5.85 0.75
C LYS A 140 23.27 5.71 -0.51
N ALA A 141 22.65 5.83 -1.69
CA ALA A 141 23.34 5.88 -2.97
C ALA A 141 24.33 7.05 -3.11
N ASP A 142 24.15 8.15 -2.37
CA ASP A 142 25.07 9.29 -2.40
C ASP A 142 26.37 9.00 -1.61
N PHE A 143 26.38 7.95 -0.79
CA PHE A 143 27.51 7.56 0.06
C PHE A 143 28.20 6.27 -0.38
N LEU A 144 27.76 5.67 -1.49
CA LEU A 144 28.23 4.38 -1.99
C LEU A 144 28.91 4.53 -3.35
N GLY A 145 29.79 3.60 -3.69
CA GLY A 145 30.38 3.53 -5.03
C GLY A 145 29.29 3.33 -6.10
N HIS A 146 29.51 3.83 -7.32
CA HIS A 146 28.54 3.82 -8.44
C HIS A 146 27.94 2.42 -8.78
N LEU A 147 28.55 1.32 -8.31
CA LEU A 147 28.14 -0.05 -8.57
C LEU A 147 27.98 -0.91 -7.30
N GLU A 148 28.06 -0.29 -6.12
CA GLU A 148 27.93 -1.01 -4.86
C GLU A 148 26.46 -1.14 -4.47
N PRO A 149 25.93 -2.37 -4.30
CA PRO A 149 24.56 -2.55 -3.84
C PRO A 149 24.44 -1.98 -2.42
N PRO A 150 23.47 -1.09 -2.15
CA PRO A 150 23.36 -0.46 -0.84
C PRO A 150 22.99 -1.45 0.27
N VAL A 151 22.36 -2.57 -0.11
CA VAL A 151 22.14 -3.73 0.76
C VAL A 151 22.22 -5.02 -0.04
N ASN A 152 22.79 -6.07 0.58
CA ASN A 152 22.92 -7.39 -0.04
C ASN A 152 21.59 -7.99 -0.51
N ARG A 153 20.47 -7.61 0.11
CA ARG A 153 19.13 -8.06 -0.26
C ARG A 153 18.70 -7.63 -1.66
N ILE A 154 19.19 -6.49 -2.17
CA ILE A 154 18.87 -5.99 -3.51
C ILE A 154 19.83 -6.56 -4.58
N ARG A 155 20.96 -7.14 -4.18
CA ARG A 155 21.97 -7.70 -5.09
C ARG A 155 21.40 -8.71 -6.12
N PRO A 156 20.54 -9.67 -5.74
CA PRO A 156 19.93 -10.58 -6.71
C PRO A 156 19.07 -9.84 -7.76
N LEU A 157 18.38 -8.77 -7.35
CA LEU A 157 17.59 -7.95 -8.26
C LEU A 157 18.48 -7.18 -9.24
N LEU A 158 19.56 -6.55 -8.75
CA LEU A 158 20.52 -5.85 -9.62
C LEU A 158 21.14 -6.79 -10.65
N ARG A 159 21.52 -8.00 -10.24
CA ARG A 159 22.00 -9.04 -11.17
C ARG A 159 20.98 -9.39 -12.25
N ARG A 160 19.70 -9.56 -11.87
CA ARG A 160 18.61 -9.81 -12.83
C ARG A 160 18.40 -8.65 -13.80
N LEU A 161 18.69 -7.42 -13.36
CA LEU A 161 18.59 -6.20 -14.17
C LEU A 161 19.87 -5.91 -14.98
N GLY A 162 20.88 -6.78 -14.93
CA GLY A 162 22.14 -6.60 -15.67
C GLY A 162 23.03 -5.49 -15.12
N VAL A 163 22.78 -5.02 -13.89
CA VAL A 163 23.66 -4.04 -13.24
C VAL A 163 24.87 -4.80 -12.67
N PRO A 164 26.11 -4.43 -13.04
CA PRO A 164 27.30 -5.01 -12.46
C PRO A 164 27.29 -4.72 -10.96
N SER A 165 27.19 -5.77 -10.13
CA SER A 165 27.30 -5.67 -8.68
C SER A 165 28.42 -6.62 -8.26
N GLU A 166 29.58 -6.08 -7.85
CA GLU A 166 30.66 -6.88 -7.28
C GLU A 166 30.25 -7.51 -5.93
#